data_AF-A0A6G3XLT8-F1
#
_entry.id   AF-A0A6G3XLT8-F1
#
_cell.length_a   1.000
_cell.length_b   1.000
_cell.length_c   1.000
_cell.angle_alpha   90.00
_cell.angle_beta   90.00
_cell.angle_gamma   90.00
#
_symmetry.space_group_name_H-M   'P 1'
#
loop_
_entity.id
_entity.type
_entity.pdbx_description
1 polymer ?
#
loop_
_entity_poly.entity_id
_entity_poly.type
_entity_poly.pdbx_seq_one_letter_code
_entity_poly.pdbx_strand_id
1 'polypeptide(L)'
;VAGVVCALAALCYAEFASTVPVAGSAYTFAYAALGELVAWIIGWDLVLEFALGTAVVAVGWSGYVRSLMDNVDWTMPEVLSGTDVAEGFGFDILAFALVLVLTVILVIGMKLSARVTSVVVAIKVAVVLMVIIAGLFFIKAENYKPFIPPAEKQPAGSGWDAPLVQLLFGYEPTNFGVMGIFTA
;
A
#
# COMPACT_ATOMS: atom_id res chain seq x y z
N VAL A 1 13.82 -4.20 8.79
CA VAL A 1 14.29 -4.77 7.51
C VAL A 1 13.83 -3.93 6.34
N ALA A 2 12.52 -3.81 6.07
CA ALA A 2 11.97 -3.00 4.96
C ALA A 2 12.56 -1.58 4.86
N GLY A 3 12.64 -0.83 5.97
CA GLY A 3 13.22 0.53 5.95
C GLY A 3 14.69 0.59 5.49
N VAL A 4 15.50 -0.42 5.78
CA VAL A 4 16.90 -0.48 5.30
C VAL A 4 16.93 -0.76 3.80
N VAL A 5 16.09 -1.67 3.32
CA VAL A 5 15.96 -1.99 1.89
C VAL A 5 15.50 -0.76 1.11
N CYS A 6 14.46 -0.06 1.59
CA CYS A 6 13.98 1.18 0.98
C CYS A 6 15.06 2.28 1.00
N ALA A 7 15.84 2.41 2.08
CA ALA A 7 16.91 3.39 2.16
C ALA A 7 18.03 3.13 1.13
N LEU A 8 18.47 1.87 1.00
CA LEU A 8 19.46 1.49 -0.01
C LEU A 8 18.94 1.72 -1.44
N ALA A 9 17.69 1.33 -1.71
CA ALA A 9 17.06 1.61 -3.00
C ALA A 9 16.96 3.12 -3.27
N ALA A 10 16.57 3.92 -2.27
CA ALA A 10 16.49 5.38 -2.41
C ALA A 10 17.84 6.03 -2.72
N LEU A 11 18.95 5.50 -2.19
CA LEU A 11 20.30 5.97 -2.53
C LEU A 11 20.64 5.69 -4.00
N CYS A 12 20.31 4.51 -4.53
CA CYS A 12 20.47 4.21 -5.96
C CYS A 12 19.62 5.14 -6.83
N TYR A 13 18.38 5.43 -6.44
CA TYR A 13 17.53 6.39 -7.14
C TYR A 13 18.10 7.82 -7.09
N ALA A 14 18.72 8.22 -5.98
CA ALA A 14 19.38 9.51 -5.86
C ALA A 14 20.58 9.63 -6.82
N GLU A 15 21.36 8.55 -6.98
CA GLU A 15 22.46 8.48 -7.94
C GLU A 15 21.95 8.62 -9.39
N PHE A 16 20.92 7.86 -9.78
CA PHE A 16 20.32 7.95 -11.11
C PHE A 16 19.68 9.31 -11.39
N ALA A 17 18.99 9.91 -10.41
CA ALA A 17 18.40 11.24 -10.55
C ALA A 17 19.47 12.34 -10.71
N SER A 18 20.65 12.16 -10.12
CA SER A 18 21.78 13.10 -10.25
C SER A 18 22.51 12.98 -11.59
N THR A 19 22.55 11.79 -12.18
CA THR A 19 23.28 11.48 -13.41
C THR A 19 22.43 11.70 -14.67
N VAL A 20 21.11 11.48 -14.58
CA VAL A 20 20.17 11.64 -15.69
C VAL A 20 19.14 12.72 -15.34
N PRO A 21 19.40 14.00 -15.65
CA PRO A 21 18.58 15.15 -15.23
C PRO A 21 17.34 15.32 -16.12
N VAL A 22 16.62 14.22 -16.38
CA VAL A 22 15.36 14.19 -17.09
C VAL A 22 14.26 13.91 -16.08
N ALA A 23 13.09 14.53 -16.27
CA ALA A 23 11.91 14.16 -15.50
C ALA A 23 11.53 12.71 -15.86
N GLY A 24 11.90 11.78 -14.99
CA GLY A 24 11.76 10.35 -15.21
C GLY A 24 11.70 9.57 -13.90
N SER A 25 11.20 8.34 -13.99
CA SER A 25 11.16 7.35 -12.89
C SER A 25 11.95 6.10 -13.32
N ALA A 26 11.74 4.97 -12.64
CA ALA A 26 12.44 3.70 -12.87
C ALA A 26 12.54 3.30 -14.35
N TYR A 27 11.45 3.46 -15.11
CA TYR A 27 11.40 3.17 -16.55
C TYR A 27 12.48 3.94 -17.33
N THR A 28 12.57 5.25 -17.13
CA THR A 28 13.50 6.12 -17.85
C THR A 28 14.94 5.80 -17.46
N PHE A 29 15.20 5.53 -16.18
CA PHE A 29 16.53 5.16 -15.70
C PHE A 29 16.96 3.78 -16.23
N ALA A 30 16.06 2.79 -16.24
CA ALA A 30 16.32 1.48 -16.79
C ALA A 30 16.57 1.53 -18.30
N TYR A 31 15.83 2.37 -19.03
CA TYR A 31 16.04 2.55 -20.46
C TYR A 31 17.43 3.12 -20.77
N ALA A 32 17.88 4.09 -19.97
CA ALA A 32 19.20 4.69 -20.12
C ALA A 32 20.34 3.73 -19.75
N ALA A 33 20.15 2.86 -18.75
CA ALA A 33 21.22 2.00 -18.22
C ALA A 33 21.28 0.60 -18.84
N LEU A 34 20.12 -0.02 -19.13
CA LEU A 34 20.00 -1.44 -19.46
C LEU A 34 19.37 -1.71 -20.85
N GLY A 35 18.78 -0.69 -21.47
CA GLY A 35 18.18 -0.77 -22.80
C GLY A 35 16.69 -1.11 -22.80
N GLU A 36 16.14 -1.25 -24.01
CA GLU A 36 14.70 -1.25 -24.26
C GLU A 36 13.96 -2.42 -23.61
N LEU A 37 14.46 -3.64 -23.74
CA LEU A 37 13.74 -4.83 -23.26
C LEU A 37 13.53 -4.79 -21.73
N VAL A 38 14.57 -4.45 -20.97
CA VAL A 38 14.48 -4.37 -19.50
C VAL A 38 13.58 -3.22 -19.07
N ALA A 39 13.70 -2.06 -19.73
CA ALA A 39 12.83 -0.93 -19.47
C ALA A 39 11.36 -1.24 -19.77
N TRP A 40 11.08 -1.95 -20.85
CA TRP A 40 9.72 -2.36 -21.24
C TRP A 40 9.07 -3.26 -20.18
N ILE A 41 9.82 -4.24 -19.65
CA ILE A 41 9.35 -5.10 -18.55
C ILE A 41 9.01 -4.26 -17.31
N ILE A 42 9.92 -3.37 -16.90
CA ILE A 42 9.71 -2.47 -15.75
C ILE A 42 8.54 -1.51 -15.98
N GLY A 43 8.34 -1.04 -17.23
CA GLY A 43 7.23 -0.18 -17.58
C GLY A 43 5.87 -0.85 -17.33
N TRP A 44 5.71 -2.11 -17.74
CA TRP A 44 4.49 -2.86 -17.48
C TRP A 44 4.30 -3.20 -16.01
N ASP A 45 5.39 -3.52 -15.31
CA ASP A 45 5.38 -3.73 -13.87
C ASP A 45 4.86 -2.49 -13.12
N LEU A 46 5.42 -1.31 -13.41
CA LEU A 46 4.96 -0.04 -12.82
C LEU A 46 3.49 0.26 -13.09
N VAL A 47 2.99 -0.04 -14.30
CA VAL A 47 1.56 0.16 -14.63
C VAL A 47 0.67 -0.69 -13.72
N LEU A 48 1.04 -1.97 -13.51
CA LEU A 48 0.32 -2.87 -12.62
C LEU A 48 0.47 -2.45 -11.15
N GLU A 49 1.67 -2.05 -10.74
CA GLU A 49 1.96 -1.61 -9.38
C GLU A 49 1.15 -0.35 -9.01
N PHE A 50 1.09 0.65 -9.89
CA PHE A 50 0.27 1.84 -9.66
C PHE A 50 -1.23 1.53 -9.70
N ALA A 51 -1.69 0.65 -10.59
CA ALA A 51 -3.10 0.24 -10.63
C ALA A 51 -3.52 -0.47 -9.33
N LEU A 52 -2.71 -1.42 -8.85
CA LEU A 52 -2.95 -2.10 -7.58
C LEU A 52 -2.84 -1.13 -6.40
N GLY A 53 -1.79 -0.30 -6.37
CA GLY A 53 -1.55 0.66 -5.29
C GLY A 53 -2.68 1.68 -5.15
N THR A 54 -3.22 2.18 -6.25
CA THR A 54 -4.37 3.10 -6.22
C THR A 54 -5.63 2.42 -5.69
N ALA A 55 -5.88 1.16 -6.07
CA ALA A 55 -7.00 0.38 -5.55
C ALA A 55 -6.90 0.14 -4.04
N VAL A 56 -5.74 -0.31 -3.55
CA VAL A 56 -5.51 -0.57 -2.11
C VAL A 56 -5.66 0.70 -1.28
N VAL A 57 -5.16 1.84 -1.77
CA VAL A 57 -5.32 3.14 -1.08
C VAL A 57 -6.79 3.56 -1.03
N ALA A 58 -7.56 3.35 -2.10
CA ALA A 58 -8.97 3.70 -2.13
C ALA A 58 -9.80 2.85 -1.16
N VAL A 59 -9.53 1.54 -1.07
CA VAL A 59 -10.17 0.63 -0.10
C VAL A 59 -9.80 1.04 1.34
N GLY A 60 -8.52 1.34 1.60
CA GLY A 60 -8.10 1.83 2.92
C GLY A 60 -8.81 3.14 3.32
N TRP A 61 -8.98 4.07 2.38
CA TRP A 61 -9.74 5.30 2.61
C TRP A 61 -11.22 5.03 2.90
N SER A 62 -11.85 4.15 2.13
CA SER A 62 -13.23 3.72 2.37
C SER A 62 -13.42 3.16 3.78
N GLY A 63 -12.48 2.33 4.25
CA GLY A 63 -12.48 1.79 5.62
C GLY A 63 -12.51 2.88 6.69
N TYR A 64 -11.70 3.93 6.56
CA TYR A 64 -11.75 5.06 7.51
C TYR A 64 -13.09 5.80 7.49
N VAL A 65 -13.67 6.01 6.30
CA VAL A 65 -14.98 6.67 6.18
C VAL A 65 -16.08 5.83 6.83
N ARG A 66 -16.06 4.51 6.61
CA ARG A 66 -16.97 3.57 7.26
C ARG A 66 -16.85 3.63 8.78
N SER A 67 -15.62 3.59 9.32
CA SER A 67 -15.41 3.75 10.76
C SER A 67 -15.94 5.09 11.30
N LEU A 68 -15.86 6.18 10.53
CA LEU A 68 -16.44 7.47 10.92
C LEU A 68 -17.97 7.45 10.89
N MET A 69 -18.60 6.77 9.93
CA MET A 69 -20.05 6.61 9.82
C MET A 69 -20.61 5.78 10.99
N ASP A 70 -19.91 4.70 11.36
CA ASP A 70 -20.29 3.84 12.48
C ASP A 70 -20.28 4.60 13.82
N ASN A 71 -19.41 5.61 13.99
CA ASN A 71 -19.40 6.48 15.18
C ASN A 71 -20.65 7.38 15.30
N VAL A 72 -21.43 7.53 14.23
CA VAL A 72 -22.67 8.33 14.18
C VAL A 72 -23.91 7.43 14.04
N ASP A 73 -23.76 6.13 14.35
CA ASP A 73 -24.79 5.09 14.22
C ASP A 73 -25.37 4.97 12.79
N TRP A 74 -24.64 5.43 11.77
CA TRP A 74 -25.02 5.28 10.37
C TRP A 74 -24.34 4.07 9.78
N THR A 75 -25.06 2.96 9.65
CA THR A 75 -24.53 1.74 9.03
C THR A 75 -24.84 1.71 7.53
N MET A 76 -23.82 1.35 6.74
CA MET A 76 -23.98 1.12 5.30
C MET A 76 -24.38 -0.34 5.05
N PRO A 77 -25.20 -0.65 4.02
CA PRO A 77 -25.48 -2.04 3.65
C PRO A 77 -24.20 -2.84 3.36
N GLU A 78 -24.09 -4.05 3.88
CA GLU A 78 -22.86 -4.89 3.79
C GLU A 78 -22.40 -5.10 2.35
N VAL A 79 -23.32 -5.32 1.42
CA VAL A 79 -23.05 -5.51 -0.02
C VAL A 79 -22.30 -4.32 -0.65
N LEU A 80 -22.49 -3.11 -0.11
CA LEU A 80 -21.85 -1.88 -0.59
C LEU A 80 -20.59 -1.48 0.19
N SER A 81 -20.31 -2.19 1.28
CA SER A 81 -19.25 -1.85 2.22
C SER A 81 -17.90 -2.47 1.87
N GLY A 82 -17.86 -3.37 0.88
CA GLY A 82 -16.64 -4.01 0.38
C GLY A 82 -16.67 -5.54 0.48
N THR A 83 -15.73 -6.17 -0.22
CA THR A 83 -15.56 -7.65 -0.29
C THR A 83 -15.10 -8.26 1.02
N ASP A 84 -14.50 -7.45 1.89
CA ASP A 84 -13.89 -7.85 3.15
C ASP A 84 -14.93 -7.98 4.27
N VAL A 85 -16.16 -7.50 4.02
CA VAL A 85 -17.27 -7.47 4.98
C VAL A 85 -18.44 -8.35 4.53
N ALA A 86 -18.74 -8.38 3.23
CA ALA A 86 -19.84 -9.18 2.70
C ALA A 86 -19.42 -10.66 2.50
N GLU A 87 -20.18 -11.61 3.06
CA GLU A 87 -20.07 -13.03 2.70
C GLU A 87 -20.63 -13.25 1.27
N GLY A 88 -19.79 -13.04 0.25
CA GLY A 88 -20.14 -13.24 -1.16
C GLY A 88 -19.74 -12.06 -2.05
N PHE A 89 -20.66 -11.57 -2.89
CA PHE A 89 -20.40 -10.42 -3.74
C PHE A 89 -20.48 -9.12 -2.92
N GLY A 90 -19.33 -8.50 -2.68
CA GLY A 90 -19.22 -7.15 -2.12
C GLY A 90 -18.66 -6.18 -3.15
N PHE A 91 -19.19 -4.96 -3.17
CA PHE A 91 -18.69 -3.87 -4.01
C PHE A 91 -18.48 -2.62 -3.16
N ASP A 92 -17.23 -2.19 -2.99
CA ASP A 92 -16.90 -1.00 -2.20
C ASP A 92 -17.30 0.28 -2.97
N ILE A 93 -18.51 0.78 -2.71
CA ILE A 93 -19.07 1.94 -3.40
C ILE A 93 -18.27 3.22 -3.11
N LEU A 94 -17.72 3.35 -1.90
CA LEU A 94 -16.99 4.54 -1.47
C LEU A 94 -15.60 4.58 -2.12
N ALA A 95 -14.90 3.45 -2.17
CA ALA A 95 -13.62 3.33 -2.87
C ALA A 95 -13.81 3.58 -4.37
N PHE A 96 -14.85 2.99 -4.98
CA PHE A 96 -15.17 3.21 -6.39
C PHE A 96 -15.46 4.68 -6.69
N ALA A 97 -16.32 5.32 -5.88
CA ALA A 97 -16.65 6.72 -6.03
C ALA A 97 -15.42 7.62 -5.88
N LEU A 98 -14.54 7.33 -4.91
CA LEU A 98 -13.30 8.07 -4.73
C LEU A 98 -12.40 7.99 -5.97
N VAL A 99 -12.18 6.78 -6.51
CA VAL A 99 -11.36 6.59 -7.71
C VAL A 99 -11.94 7.38 -8.87
N LEU A 100 -13.25 7.29 -9.10
CA LEU A 100 -13.93 8.01 -10.20
C LEU A 100 -13.77 9.53 -10.06
N VAL A 101 -13.97 10.07 -8.85
CA VAL A 101 -13.79 11.49 -8.56
C VAL A 101 -12.35 11.92 -8.83
N LEU A 102 -11.37 11.17 -8.34
CA LEU A 102 -9.95 11.48 -8.56
C LEU A 102 -9.57 11.38 -10.05
N THR A 103 -10.11 10.42 -10.78
CA THR A 103 -9.93 10.32 -12.23
C THR A 103 -10.49 11.56 -12.95
N VAL A 104 -11.71 11.99 -12.62
CA VAL A 104 -12.31 13.21 -13.21
C VAL A 104 -11.43 14.43 -12.92
N ILE A 105 -10.96 14.58 -11.68
CA ILE A 105 -10.05 15.68 -11.30
C ILE A 105 -8.75 15.64 -12.11
N LEU A 106 -8.16 14.45 -12.31
CA LEU A 106 -6.95 14.28 -13.10
C LEU A 106 -7.16 14.61 -14.59
N VAL A 107 -8.29 14.18 -15.17
CA VAL A 107 -8.65 14.46 -16.57
C VAL A 107 -8.87 15.96 -16.81
N ILE A 108 -9.49 16.67 -15.87
CA ILE A 108 -9.66 18.14 -15.95
C ILE A 108 -8.31 18.86 -15.83
N GLY A 109 -7.31 18.22 -15.23
CA GLY A 109 -5.95 18.72 -15.10
C GLY A 109 -5.71 19.40 -13.75
N MET A 110 -4.87 18.78 -12.92
CA MET A 110 -4.46 19.37 -11.65
C MET A 110 -3.31 20.35 -11.82
N LYS A 111 -3.60 21.66 -11.73
CA LYS A 111 -2.56 22.68 -11.48
C LYS A 111 -2.46 22.93 -9.97
N LEU A 112 -1.98 21.93 -9.23
CA LEU A 112 -1.87 22.05 -7.79
C LEU A 112 -0.70 22.98 -7.42
N SER A 113 -0.98 23.99 -6.59
CA SER A 113 0.07 24.86 -6.06
C SER A 113 0.92 24.11 -5.04
N ALA A 114 2.24 24.26 -5.09
CA ALA A 114 3.17 23.68 -4.10
C ALA A 114 2.75 23.99 -2.64
N ARG A 115 2.14 25.16 -2.40
CA ARG A 115 1.60 25.55 -1.09
C ARG A 115 0.49 24.62 -0.61
N VAL A 116 -0.41 24.21 -1.49
CA VAL A 116 -1.51 23.29 -1.12
C VAL A 116 -0.94 21.92 -0.76
N THR A 117 0.01 21.41 -1.56
CA THR A 117 0.69 20.15 -1.26
C THR A 117 1.39 20.20 0.10
N SER A 118 2.12 21.27 0.40
CA SER A 118 2.80 21.44 1.69
C SER A 118 1.82 21.47 2.87
N VAL A 119 0.68 22.14 2.73
CA VAL A 119 -0.36 22.16 3.78
C VAL A 119 -0.92 20.77 4.02
N VAL A 120 -1.26 20.02 2.96
CA VAL A 120 -1.78 18.64 3.09
C VAL A 120 -0.76 17.72 3.77
N VAL A 121 0.52 17.83 3.41
CA VAL A 121 1.60 17.06 4.05
C VAL A 121 1.74 17.43 5.52
N ALA A 122 1.71 18.72 5.86
CA ALA A 122 1.79 19.17 7.25
C ALA A 122 0.65 18.63 8.10
N ILE A 123 -0.59 18.60 7.58
CA ILE A 123 -1.74 18.01 8.26
C ILE A 123 -1.52 16.52 8.51
N LYS A 124 -1.08 15.77 7.50
CA LYS A 124 -0.79 14.32 7.64
C LYS A 124 0.24 14.05 8.74
N VAL A 125 1.34 14.80 8.75
CA VAL A 125 2.40 14.66 9.77
C VAL A 125 1.86 15.03 11.15
N ALA A 126 1.09 16.11 11.28
CA ALA A 126 0.54 16.54 12.56
C ALA A 126 -0.40 15.49 13.17
N VAL A 127 -1.26 14.86 12.36
CA VAL A 127 -2.15 13.77 12.82
C VAL A 127 -1.35 12.58 13.32
N VAL A 128 -0.32 12.15 12.58
CA VAL A 128 0.55 11.03 13.01
C VAL A 128 1.24 11.36 14.35
N LEU A 129 1.79 12.56 14.49
CA LEU A 129 2.43 12.98 15.73
C LEU A 129 1.44 13.06 16.89
N MET A 130 0.23 13.55 16.66
CA MET A 130 -0.83 13.57 17.68
C MET A 130 -1.13 12.15 18.18
N VAL A 131 -1.30 11.18 17.27
CA VAL A 131 -1.55 9.79 17.63
C VAL A 131 -0.39 9.19 18.42
N ILE A 132 0.86 9.46 18.02
CA ILE A 132 2.05 9.01 18.76
C ILE A 132 2.03 9.59 20.19
N ILE A 133 1.88 10.91 20.32
CA ILE A 133 1.93 11.59 21.63
C ILE A 133 0.80 11.11 22.54
N ALA A 134 -0.43 11.02 22.03
CA ALA A 134 -1.57 10.51 22.80
C ALA A 134 -1.38 9.02 23.15
N GLY A 135 -0.92 8.22 22.19
CA GLY A 135 -0.70 6.78 22.35
C GLY A 135 0.35 6.42 23.39
N LEU A 136 1.38 7.27 23.59
CA LEU A 136 2.41 7.08 24.63
C LEU A 136 1.80 6.92 26.04
N PHE A 137 0.67 7.57 26.33
CA PHE A 137 0.00 7.47 27.64
C PHE A 137 -0.79 6.16 27.84
N PHE A 138 -1.03 5.41 26.77
CA PHE A 138 -1.83 4.17 26.78
C PHE A 138 -0.98 2.90 26.52
N ILE A 139 0.35 3.00 26.52
CA ILE A 139 1.23 1.86 26.28
C ILE A 139 1.17 0.88 27.46
N LYS A 140 0.80 -0.37 27.18
CA LYS A 140 0.86 -1.50 28.12
C LYS A 140 2.00 -2.44 27.71
N ALA A 141 2.99 -2.61 28.59
CA ALA A 141 4.16 -3.44 28.29
C ALA A 141 3.83 -4.93 28.05
N GLU A 142 2.69 -5.38 28.55
CA GLU A 142 2.17 -6.73 28.37
C GLU A 142 1.86 -7.05 26.91
N ASN A 143 1.39 -6.06 26.12
CA ASN A 143 1.08 -6.24 24.70
C ASN A 143 2.33 -6.50 23.83
N TYR A 144 3.54 -6.27 24.37
CA TYR A 144 4.80 -6.59 23.68
C TYR A 144 5.22 -8.05 23.88
N LYS A 145 4.46 -8.86 24.61
CA LYS A 145 4.79 -10.27 24.87
C LYS A 145 3.70 -11.20 24.32
N PRO A 146 4.03 -12.11 23.39
CA PRO A 146 5.34 -12.32 22.76
C PRO A 146 5.66 -11.25 21.70
N PHE A 147 6.89 -10.72 21.69
CA PHE A 147 7.28 -9.68 20.73
C PHE A 147 7.31 -10.20 19.30
N ILE A 148 7.71 -11.46 19.13
CA ILE A 148 7.58 -12.23 17.89
C ILE A 148 6.57 -13.33 18.19
N PRO A 149 5.33 -13.24 17.67
CA PRO A 149 4.35 -14.31 17.81
C PRO A 149 4.88 -15.60 17.18
N PRO A 150 4.50 -16.77 17.73
CA PRO A 150 4.84 -18.05 17.11
C PRO A 150 4.29 -18.11 15.68
N ALA A 151 5.04 -18.74 14.78
CA ALA A 151 4.61 -18.88 13.39
C ALA A 151 3.34 -19.73 13.31
N GLU A 152 2.30 -19.18 12.69
CA GLU A 152 1.06 -19.90 12.41
C GLU A 152 1.05 -20.33 10.95
N LYS A 153 0.72 -21.60 10.72
CA LYS A 153 0.59 -22.13 9.36
C LYS A 153 -0.63 -21.50 8.70
N GLN A 154 -0.44 -20.88 7.55
CA GLN A 154 -1.56 -20.44 6.73
C GLN A 154 -2.07 -21.64 5.93
N PRO A 155 -3.40 -21.81 5.75
CA PRO A 155 -3.90 -22.81 4.83
C PRO A 155 -3.27 -22.58 3.44
N ALA A 156 -2.51 -23.57 2.98
CA ALA A 156 -1.92 -23.61 1.67
C ALA A 156 -3.01 -23.38 0.60
N GLY A 157 -2.80 -22.40 -0.29
CA GLY A 157 -3.61 -22.28 -1.49
C GLY A 157 -3.54 -23.60 -2.27
N SER A 158 -4.66 -24.05 -2.85
CA SER A 158 -4.70 -25.28 -3.64
C SER A 158 -4.80 -24.95 -5.13
N GLY A 159 -4.03 -25.63 -5.98
CA GLY A 159 -4.08 -25.41 -7.43
C GLY A 159 -3.48 -24.05 -7.84
N TRP A 160 -4.27 -23.23 -8.54
CA TRP A 160 -3.86 -21.91 -9.07
C TRP A 160 -3.83 -20.81 -8.00
N ASP A 161 -4.46 -21.04 -6.84
CA ASP A 161 -4.49 -20.09 -5.73
C ASP A 161 -3.25 -20.19 -4.83
N ALA A 162 -2.33 -21.12 -5.13
CA ALA A 162 -1.10 -21.29 -4.40
C ALA A 162 -0.06 -20.23 -4.81
N PRO A 163 0.56 -19.50 -3.86
CA PRO A 163 1.65 -18.60 -4.20
C PRO A 163 2.76 -19.33 -4.93
N LEU A 164 3.35 -18.68 -5.94
CA LEU A 164 4.39 -19.29 -6.80
C LEU A 164 5.57 -19.85 -6.00
N VAL A 165 5.90 -19.22 -4.86
CA VAL A 165 6.95 -19.69 -3.95
C VAL A 165 6.60 -21.04 -3.33
N GLN A 166 5.33 -21.25 -2.98
CA GLN A 166 4.82 -22.53 -2.48
C GLN A 166 4.85 -23.59 -3.59
N LEU A 167 4.50 -23.23 -4.83
CA LEU A 167 4.50 -24.15 -5.97
C LEU A 167 5.92 -24.55 -6.42
N LEU A 168 6.86 -23.61 -6.40
CA LEU A 168 8.24 -23.83 -6.88
C LEU A 168 9.16 -24.44 -5.81
N PHE A 169 8.99 -24.05 -4.55
CA PHE A 169 9.93 -24.40 -3.47
C PHE A 169 9.30 -25.21 -2.34
N GLY A 170 7.99 -25.47 -2.38
CA GLY A 170 7.29 -26.29 -1.38
C GLY A 170 7.20 -25.66 0.01
N TYR A 171 7.50 -24.37 0.15
CA TYR A 171 7.39 -23.66 1.43
C TYR A 171 5.93 -23.28 1.69
N GLU A 172 5.37 -23.77 2.81
CA GLU A 172 4.08 -23.32 3.32
C GLU A 172 4.20 -21.88 3.83
N PRO A 173 3.36 -20.94 3.36
CA PRO A 173 3.32 -19.58 3.91
C PRO A 173 2.98 -19.61 5.40
N THR A 174 3.69 -18.83 6.20
CA THR A 174 3.41 -18.69 7.64
C THR A 174 3.03 -17.25 7.96
N ASN A 175 1.97 -17.09 8.73
CA ASN A 175 1.69 -15.83 9.40
C ASN A 175 2.59 -15.71 10.63
N PHE A 176 3.23 -14.55 10.80
CA PHE A 176 4.14 -14.26 11.92
C PHE A 176 5.42 -15.13 11.96
N GLY A 177 6.21 -14.96 13.02
CA GLY A 177 7.54 -15.55 13.13
C GLY A 177 8.58 -14.90 12.22
N VAL A 178 9.82 -15.40 12.27
CA VAL A 178 10.93 -14.89 11.46
C VAL A 178 10.70 -15.12 9.96
N MET A 179 10.08 -16.25 9.60
CA MET A 179 9.71 -16.53 8.21
C MET A 179 8.58 -15.61 7.72
N GLY A 180 7.62 -15.26 8.59
CA GLY A 180 6.61 -14.25 8.30
C GLY A 180 7.16 -12.89 7.92
N ILE A 181 8.38 -12.53 8.34
CA ILE A 181 9.04 -11.27 7.93
C ILE A 181 9.40 -11.28 6.43
N PHE A 182 9.63 -12.47 5.85
CA PHE A 182 10.04 -12.64 4.45
C PHE A 182 8.91 -13.11 3.54
N THR A 183 7.81 -13.61 4.10
CA THR A 183 6.65 -14.11 3.36
C THR A 183 5.44 -13.16 3.39
N ALA A 184 5.49 -12.10 4.20
CA ALA A 184 4.48 -11.04 4.25
C ALA A 184 4.64 -10.00 3.13
#